data_AF-A0A662ITC9-F1
#
_entry.id   AF-A0A662ITC9-F1
#
_cell.length_a   1.000
_cell.length_b   1.000
_cell.length_c   1.000
_cell.angle_alpha   90.00
_cell.angle_beta   90.00
_cell.angle_gamma   90.00
#
_symmetry.space_group_name_H-M   'P 1'
#
loop_
_entity.id
_entity.type
_entity.pdbx_description
1 polymer ?
#
loop_
_entity_poly.entity_id
_entity_poly.type
_entity_poly.pdbx_seq_one_letter_code
_entity_poly.pdbx_strand_id
1 'polypeptide(L)'
;MADGINIVSVAMAIASAISALLSYYMYRLTMRVNILRPHSDRLREKEIVPWLREDRFLPEIVDIADLPLEPPNIIGIEYSSLPELKIHPIPRFTCQHLRTGYPKLFNDWKRLMQDIINYHHDVQIFVKELMEKAKSRLKLPCRKEAPGEKHAHYYCLVKLILSNLLRGIPPEDTLREEKPQGSAYLHLWWSGRRIMIGDRSDCTACRKLIKDFLTDPEIKRKAEELNNRACILRERRHEIRQALEIELIEKIVLGGVIKGRCDICDA
;
A
#
# COMPACT_ATOMS: atom_id res chain seq x y z
N MET A 1 4.45 -15.95 81.30
CA MET A 1 3.41 -16.19 80.29
C MET A 1 4.15 -16.35 78.99
N ALA A 2 4.41 -17.60 78.62
CA ALA A 2 5.38 -17.96 77.60
C ALA A 2 4.75 -17.87 76.21
N ASP A 3 5.37 -17.06 75.36
CA ASP A 3 5.17 -17.02 73.91
C ASP A 3 5.54 -18.37 73.28
N GLY A 4 4.58 -19.28 73.25
CA GLY A 4 4.66 -20.48 72.44
C GLY A 4 4.10 -20.17 71.06
N ILE A 5 4.95 -19.73 70.13
CA ILE A 5 4.59 -19.82 68.71
C ILE A 5 4.24 -21.28 68.45
N ASN A 6 2.96 -21.57 68.23
CA ASN A 6 2.49 -22.93 68.02
C ASN A 6 3.05 -23.41 66.68
N ILE A 7 4.13 -24.19 66.71
CA ILE A 7 4.90 -24.63 65.54
C ILE A 7 3.97 -25.28 64.50
N VAL A 8 2.90 -25.94 64.94
CA VAL A 8 1.86 -26.54 64.09
C VAL A 8 1.06 -25.47 63.33
N SER A 9 0.67 -24.36 63.96
CA SER A 9 -0.08 -23.30 63.29
C SER A 9 0.78 -22.56 62.26
N VAL A 10 2.07 -22.35 62.56
CA VAL A 10 3.04 -21.79 61.60
C VAL A 10 3.25 -22.75 60.43
N ALA A 11 3.42 -24.05 60.68
CA ALA A 11 3.57 -25.05 59.63
C ALA A 11 2.33 -25.14 58.71
N MET A 12 1.11 -25.07 59.28
CA MET A 12 -0.13 -25.04 58.51
C MET A 12 -0.30 -23.76 57.68
N ALA A 13 0.10 -22.59 58.21
CA ALA A 13 0.09 -21.34 57.47
C ALA A 13 1.06 -21.39 56.27
N ILE A 14 2.26 -21.94 56.45
CA ILE A 14 3.24 -22.14 55.36
C ILE A 14 2.69 -23.09 54.29
N ALA A 15 2.13 -24.24 54.69
CA ALA A 15 1.53 -25.19 53.76
C ALA A 15 0.36 -24.58 52.96
N SER A 16 -0.46 -23.74 53.61
CA SER A 16 -1.57 -23.03 52.95
C SER A 16 -1.07 -22.00 51.95
N ALA A 17 -0.03 -21.23 52.28
CA ALA A 17 0.60 -20.29 51.38
C ALA A 17 1.20 -20.99 50.15
N ILE A 18 1.88 -22.13 50.35
CA ILE A 18 2.42 -22.96 49.25
C ILE A 18 1.28 -23.49 48.37
N SER A 19 0.19 -23.99 48.95
CA SER A 19 -0.97 -24.48 48.19
C SER A 19 -1.65 -23.38 47.37
N ALA A 20 -1.80 -22.18 47.95
CA ALA A 20 -2.34 -21.02 47.24
C ALA A 20 -1.45 -20.59 46.07
N LEU A 21 -0.12 -20.57 46.28
CA LEU A 21 0.85 -20.30 45.22
C LEU A 21 0.76 -21.35 44.10
N LEU A 22 0.78 -22.65 44.44
CA LEU A 22 0.65 -23.73 43.46
C LEU A 22 -0.66 -23.63 42.68
N SER A 23 -1.78 -23.36 43.35
CA SER A 23 -3.09 -23.18 42.72
C SER A 23 -3.08 -21.99 41.74
N TYR A 24 -2.46 -20.88 42.12
CA TYR A 24 -2.29 -19.73 41.23
C TYR A 24 -1.41 -20.06 40.01
N TYR A 25 -0.30 -20.76 40.20
CA TYR A 25 0.57 -21.22 39.11
C TYR A 25 -0.17 -22.17 38.16
N MET A 26 -0.89 -23.15 38.69
CA MET A 26 -1.70 -24.10 37.92
C MET A 26 -2.80 -23.39 37.15
N TYR A 27 -3.52 -22.45 37.78
CA TYR A 27 -4.53 -21.63 37.12
C TYR A 27 -3.92 -20.87 35.93
N ARG A 28 -2.81 -20.15 36.13
CA ARG A 28 -2.14 -19.41 35.04
C ARG A 28 -1.67 -20.34 33.91
N LEU A 29 -1.17 -21.52 34.25
CA LEU A 29 -0.73 -22.49 33.25
C LEU A 29 -1.91 -23.01 32.43
N THR A 30 -3.00 -23.39 33.09
CA THR A 30 -4.26 -23.82 32.46
C THR A 30 -4.83 -22.74 31.56
N MET A 31 -4.93 -21.49 32.04
CA MET A 31 -5.37 -20.35 31.21
C MET A 31 -4.50 -20.16 29.98
N ARG A 32 -3.17 -20.26 30.14
CA ARG A 32 -2.23 -20.09 29.03
C ARG A 32 -2.37 -21.22 27.99
N VAL A 33 -2.43 -22.47 28.42
CA VAL A 33 -2.43 -23.65 27.54
C VAL A 33 -3.80 -23.86 26.89
N ASN A 34 -4.89 -23.71 27.64
CA ASN A 34 -6.22 -24.10 27.15
C ASN A 34 -7.01 -22.96 26.51
N ILE A 35 -6.66 -21.69 26.78
CA ILE A 35 -7.42 -20.53 26.27
C ILE A 35 -6.53 -19.64 25.41
N LEU A 36 -5.50 -19.03 26.01
CA LEU A 36 -4.73 -17.99 25.33
C LEU A 36 -3.94 -18.53 24.13
N ARG A 37 -3.40 -19.75 24.25
CA ARG A 37 -2.62 -20.38 23.20
C ARG A 37 -3.48 -20.77 21.98
N PRO A 38 -4.57 -21.55 22.11
CA PRO A 38 -5.49 -21.83 21.01
C PRO A 38 -6.06 -20.57 20.36
N HIS A 39 -6.38 -19.54 21.16
CA HIS A 39 -6.82 -18.25 20.65
C HIS A 39 -5.75 -17.58 19.76
N SER A 40 -4.50 -17.54 20.25
CA SER A 40 -3.37 -16.97 19.49
C SER A 40 -3.14 -17.71 18.17
N ASP A 41 -3.17 -19.05 18.18
CA ASP A 41 -2.99 -19.86 16.97
C ASP A 41 -4.13 -19.63 15.98
N ARG A 42 -5.39 -19.57 16.45
CA ARG A 42 -6.55 -19.29 15.60
C ARG A 42 -6.49 -17.90 14.99
N LEU A 43 -6.15 -16.88 15.78
CA LEU A 43 -6.02 -15.50 15.31
C LEU A 43 -4.91 -15.38 14.26
N ARG A 44 -3.77 -16.03 14.50
CA ARG A 44 -2.66 -16.12 13.54
C ARG A 44 -3.15 -16.66 12.20
N GLU A 45 -3.77 -17.84 12.22
CA GLU A 45 -4.13 -18.57 11.00
C GLU A 45 -5.30 -17.95 10.24
N LYS A 46 -6.31 -17.46 10.95
CA LYS A 46 -7.57 -17.01 10.35
C LYS A 46 -7.57 -15.52 10.01
N GLU A 47 -6.80 -14.69 10.71
CA GLU A 47 -6.79 -13.24 10.47
C GLU A 47 -5.42 -12.73 10.04
N ILE A 48 -4.39 -12.92 10.86
CA ILE A 48 -3.09 -12.24 10.69
C ILE A 48 -2.36 -12.71 9.43
N VAL A 49 -2.25 -14.03 9.24
CA VAL A 49 -1.54 -14.61 8.09
C VAL A 49 -2.21 -14.21 6.77
N PRO A 50 -3.53 -14.37 6.56
CA PRO A 50 -4.20 -13.89 5.35
C PRO A 50 -4.02 -12.37 5.14
N TRP A 51 -4.15 -11.58 6.20
CA TRP A 51 -4.01 -10.12 6.14
C TRP A 51 -2.61 -9.67 5.67
N LEU A 52 -1.55 -10.34 6.14
CA LEU A 52 -0.17 -10.05 5.72
C LEU A 52 0.19 -10.69 4.38
N ARG A 53 -0.17 -11.96 4.14
CA ARG A 53 0.22 -12.69 2.91
C ARG A 53 -0.45 -12.15 1.66
N GLU A 54 -1.71 -11.74 1.76
CA GLU A 54 -2.42 -11.08 0.65
C GLU A 54 -2.05 -9.60 0.50
N ASP A 55 -1.04 -9.13 1.25
CA ASP A 55 -0.52 -7.78 1.18
C ASP A 55 -1.56 -6.69 1.52
N ARG A 56 -2.62 -7.08 2.25
CA ARG A 56 -3.76 -6.23 2.65
C ARG A 56 -3.47 -5.35 3.86
N PHE A 57 -2.30 -5.50 4.49
CA PHE A 57 -1.97 -4.78 5.71
C PHE A 57 -1.72 -3.28 5.51
N LEU A 58 -1.25 -2.88 4.34
CA LEU A 58 -1.10 -1.48 3.97
C LEU A 58 -1.47 -1.31 2.49
N PRO A 59 -2.04 -0.16 2.08
CA PRO A 59 -2.33 0.12 0.68
C PRO A 59 -1.08 0.01 -0.20
N GLU A 60 -1.30 -0.28 -1.48
CA GLU A 60 -0.23 -0.35 -2.46
C GLU A 60 0.36 1.04 -2.73
N ILE A 61 1.69 1.13 -2.76
CA ILE A 61 2.41 2.37 -3.03
C ILE A 61 2.59 2.48 -4.54
N VAL A 62 1.84 3.40 -5.15
CA VAL A 62 1.91 3.69 -6.59
C VAL A 62 3.32 4.06 -7.00
N ASP A 63 3.83 3.40 -8.04
CA ASP A 63 5.06 3.79 -8.72
C ASP A 63 4.78 4.86 -9.78
N ILE A 64 5.27 6.07 -9.58
CA ILE A 64 5.06 7.16 -10.53
C ILE A 64 5.74 6.89 -11.89
N ALA A 65 6.81 6.09 -11.92
CA ALA A 65 7.46 5.69 -13.16
C ALA A 65 6.76 4.51 -13.86
N ASP A 66 5.78 3.87 -13.22
CA ASP A 66 4.96 2.82 -13.83
C ASP A 66 3.50 2.89 -13.36
N LEU A 67 2.84 3.99 -13.71
CA LEU A 67 1.42 4.17 -13.39
C LEU A 67 0.55 3.08 -14.06
N PRO A 68 -0.51 2.59 -13.41
CA PRO A 68 -1.39 1.57 -14.00
C PRO A 68 -2.14 2.16 -15.21
N LEU A 69 -2.11 1.50 -16.38
CA LEU A 69 -2.78 1.98 -17.60
C LEU A 69 -4.23 1.54 -17.73
N GLU A 70 -4.53 0.30 -17.32
CA GLU A 70 -5.83 -0.34 -17.52
C GLU A 70 -6.22 -1.05 -16.21
N PRO A 71 -7.53 -1.22 -15.94
CA PRO A 71 -7.97 -2.04 -14.83
C PRO A 71 -7.47 -3.48 -14.95
N PRO A 72 -7.22 -4.16 -13.80
CA PRO A 72 -6.90 -5.58 -13.83
C PRO A 72 -7.98 -6.36 -14.56
N ASN A 73 -7.57 -7.23 -15.49
CA ASN A 73 -8.45 -8.10 -16.28
C ASN A 73 -9.38 -7.41 -17.29
N ILE A 74 -9.14 -6.13 -17.64
CA ILE A 74 -9.92 -5.42 -18.66
C ILE A 74 -8.98 -4.80 -19.70
N ILE A 75 -8.81 -5.47 -20.84
CA ILE A 75 -7.90 -5.04 -21.91
C ILE A 75 -8.57 -3.96 -22.78
N GLY A 76 -7.82 -2.90 -23.10
CA GLY A 76 -8.23 -1.87 -24.07
C GLY A 76 -9.06 -0.72 -23.48
N ILE A 77 -9.38 -0.79 -22.18
CA ILE A 77 -10.00 0.30 -21.42
C ILE A 77 -8.94 1.00 -20.58
N GLU A 78 -8.40 2.08 -21.12
CA GLU A 78 -7.42 2.90 -20.41
C GLU A 78 -8.06 3.77 -19.34
N TYR A 79 -7.33 3.97 -18.24
CA TYR A 79 -7.69 4.93 -17.22
C TYR A 79 -7.67 6.37 -17.77
N SER A 80 -8.58 7.18 -17.24
CA SER A 80 -8.64 8.63 -17.51
C SER A 80 -8.04 9.46 -16.37
N SER A 81 -7.60 8.82 -15.29
CA SER A 81 -7.00 9.42 -14.10
C SER A 81 -6.30 8.34 -13.31
N LEU A 82 -5.51 8.72 -12.31
CA LEU A 82 -4.99 7.74 -11.34
C LEU A 82 -6.16 6.96 -10.71
N PRO A 83 -6.08 5.61 -10.62
CA PRO A 83 -7.13 4.82 -9.98
C PRO A 83 -7.19 5.07 -8.48
N GLU A 84 -8.36 4.85 -7.89
CA GLU A 84 -8.56 5.01 -6.45
C GLU A 84 -7.68 4.06 -5.64
N LEU A 85 -7.14 4.57 -4.53
CA LEU A 85 -6.36 3.79 -3.57
C LEU A 85 -7.24 2.75 -2.89
N LYS A 86 -6.91 1.48 -3.05
CA LYS A 86 -7.58 0.38 -2.33
C LYS A 86 -7.07 0.31 -0.90
N ILE A 87 -7.97 0.54 0.06
CA ILE A 87 -7.69 0.43 1.49
C ILE A 87 -8.46 -0.77 2.04
N HIS A 88 -7.74 -1.72 2.63
CA HIS A 88 -8.35 -2.87 3.27
C HIS A 88 -8.48 -2.63 4.79
N PRO A 89 -9.63 -2.90 5.40
CA PRO A 89 -9.79 -2.76 6.83
C PRO A 89 -8.92 -3.79 7.56
N ILE A 90 -8.30 -3.36 8.66
CA ILE A 90 -7.61 -4.27 9.57
C ILE A 90 -8.63 -5.22 10.24
N PRO A 91 -8.37 -6.54 10.33
CA PRO A 91 -9.24 -7.46 11.05
C PRO A 91 -9.48 -7.02 12.49
N ARG A 92 -10.73 -7.13 12.97
CA ARG A 92 -11.17 -6.55 14.25
C ARG A 92 -10.30 -7.00 15.43
N PHE A 93 -10.10 -8.31 15.59
CA PHE A 93 -9.37 -8.83 16.74
C PHE A 93 -7.87 -8.55 16.62
N THR A 94 -7.32 -8.64 15.41
CA THR A 94 -5.95 -8.21 15.12
C THR A 94 -5.72 -6.74 15.52
N CYS A 95 -6.66 -5.85 15.20
CA CYS A 95 -6.62 -4.44 15.59
C CYS A 95 -6.63 -4.24 17.12
N GLN A 96 -7.50 -4.94 17.83
CA GLN A 96 -7.57 -4.85 19.30
C GLN A 96 -6.27 -5.32 19.97
N HIS A 97 -5.71 -6.44 19.52
CA HIS A 97 -4.43 -6.96 20.01
C HIS A 97 -3.27 -6.01 19.71
N LEU A 98 -3.18 -5.46 18.49
CA LEU A 98 -2.16 -4.48 18.15
C LEU A 98 -2.27 -3.22 19.00
N ARG A 99 -3.49 -2.68 19.16
CA ARG A 99 -3.72 -1.46 19.93
C ARG A 99 -3.34 -1.59 21.40
N THR A 100 -3.63 -2.74 22.02
CA THR A 100 -3.44 -2.95 23.46
C THR A 100 -2.11 -3.62 23.81
N GLY A 101 -1.59 -4.49 22.95
CA GLY A 101 -0.38 -5.28 23.18
C GLY A 101 0.88 -4.76 22.49
N TYR A 102 0.71 -3.97 21.43
CA TYR A 102 1.81 -3.50 20.57
C TYR A 102 1.63 -2.02 20.17
N PRO A 103 1.45 -1.09 21.13
CA PRO A 103 1.02 0.28 20.84
C PRO A 103 1.99 1.04 19.92
N LYS A 104 3.30 0.81 20.04
CA LYS A 104 4.30 1.42 19.14
C LYS A 104 4.10 0.94 17.70
N LEU A 105 4.08 -0.38 17.48
CA LEU A 105 3.89 -0.98 16.16
C LEU A 105 2.54 -0.56 15.53
N PHE A 106 1.47 -0.51 16.32
CA PHE A 106 0.17 -0.04 15.86
C PHE A 106 0.20 1.42 15.42
N ASN A 107 0.85 2.30 16.19
CA ASN A 107 0.99 3.71 15.86
C ASN A 107 1.87 3.93 14.62
N ASP A 108 2.98 3.21 14.51
CA ASP A 108 3.88 3.28 13.35
C ASP A 108 3.18 2.79 12.08
N TRP A 109 2.43 1.69 12.17
CA TRP A 109 1.57 1.19 11.09
C TRP A 109 0.51 2.21 10.67
N LYS A 110 -0.22 2.78 11.64
CA LYS A 110 -1.27 3.78 11.37
C LYS A 110 -0.70 5.04 10.73
N ARG A 111 0.46 5.52 11.20
CA ARG A 111 1.16 6.66 10.62
C ARG A 111 1.57 6.38 9.19
N LEU A 112 2.18 5.22 8.93
CA LEU A 112 2.58 4.82 7.59
C LEU A 112 1.38 4.70 6.64
N MET A 113 0.24 4.16 7.11
CA MET A 113 -1.00 4.12 6.33
C MET A 113 -1.43 5.53 5.90
N GLN A 114 -1.39 6.51 6.82
CA GLN A 114 -1.72 7.90 6.49
C GLN A 114 -0.69 8.52 5.53
N ASP A 115 0.60 8.24 5.72
CA ASP A 115 1.67 8.73 4.84
C ASP A 115 1.48 8.22 3.39
N ILE A 116 1.06 6.95 3.23
CA ILE A 116 0.75 6.34 1.92
C ILE A 116 -0.48 7.01 1.29
N ILE A 117 -1.54 7.26 2.07
CA ILE A 117 -2.75 7.97 1.59
C ILE A 117 -2.39 9.36 1.08
N ASN A 118 -1.61 10.11 1.86
CA ASN A 118 -1.18 11.46 1.48
C ASN A 118 -0.29 11.44 0.23
N TYR A 119 0.64 10.48 0.15
CA TYR A 119 1.46 10.29 -1.05
C TYR A 119 0.61 10.00 -2.30
N HIS A 120 -0.37 9.10 -2.21
CA HIS A 120 -1.26 8.80 -3.32
C HIS A 120 -2.02 10.04 -3.79
N HIS A 121 -2.50 10.86 -2.85
CA HIS A 121 -3.16 12.13 -3.15
C HIS A 121 -2.23 13.12 -3.88
N ASP A 122 -0.98 13.25 -3.42
CA ASP A 122 0.01 14.11 -4.07
C ASP A 122 0.32 13.66 -5.51
N VAL A 123 0.45 12.34 -5.74
CA VAL A 123 0.62 11.78 -7.10
C VAL A 123 -0.60 12.08 -7.96
N GLN A 124 -1.82 11.94 -7.41
CA GLN A 124 -3.05 12.22 -8.13
C GLN A 124 -3.15 13.69 -8.57
N ILE A 125 -2.81 14.62 -7.68
CA ILE A 125 -2.76 16.06 -8.00
C ILE A 125 -1.76 16.30 -9.12
N PHE A 126 -0.53 15.81 -8.98
CA PHE A 126 0.52 16.05 -9.95
C PHE A 126 0.19 15.48 -11.34
N VAL A 127 -0.31 14.23 -11.40
CA VAL A 127 -0.75 13.62 -12.66
C VAL A 127 -1.87 14.43 -13.31
N LYS A 128 -2.85 14.88 -12.52
CA LYS A 128 -3.96 15.72 -13.01
C LYS A 128 -3.46 17.04 -13.57
N GLU A 129 -2.55 17.72 -12.88
CA GLU A 129 -1.94 18.97 -13.36
C GLU A 129 -1.22 18.78 -14.70
N LEU A 130 -0.45 17.71 -14.86
CA LEU A 130 0.21 17.38 -16.13
C LEU A 130 -0.79 17.09 -17.24
N MET A 131 -1.88 16.39 -16.93
CA MET A 131 -2.95 16.11 -17.87
C MET A 131 -3.66 17.40 -18.33
N GLU A 132 -3.96 18.33 -17.42
CA GLU A 132 -4.58 19.61 -17.77
C GLU A 132 -3.62 20.52 -18.55
N LYS A 133 -2.32 20.54 -18.20
CA LYS A 133 -1.29 21.21 -19.00
C LYS A 133 -1.22 20.61 -20.41
N ALA A 134 -1.34 19.29 -20.54
CA ALA A 134 -1.36 18.64 -21.85
C ALA A 134 -2.63 18.97 -22.63
N LYS A 135 -3.80 18.94 -21.98
CA LYS A 135 -5.11 19.24 -22.59
C LYS A 135 -5.20 20.67 -23.08
N SER A 136 -4.75 21.63 -22.28
CA SER A 136 -4.72 23.06 -22.67
C SER A 136 -3.80 23.34 -23.86
N ARG A 137 -2.68 22.62 -23.98
CA ARG A 137 -1.70 22.82 -25.05
C ARG A 137 -2.07 22.12 -26.36
N LEU A 138 -2.62 20.90 -26.29
CA LEU A 138 -3.07 20.16 -27.47
C LEU A 138 -4.45 20.59 -27.96
N LYS A 139 -5.31 21.10 -27.07
CA LYS A 139 -6.70 21.50 -27.39
C LYS A 139 -7.52 20.40 -28.07
N LEU A 140 -7.19 19.14 -27.80
CA LEU A 140 -7.92 17.98 -28.28
C LEU A 140 -8.83 17.41 -27.19
N PRO A 141 -9.97 16.82 -27.55
CA PRO A 141 -10.78 16.07 -26.59
C PRO A 141 -10.02 14.85 -26.09
N CYS A 142 -10.43 14.35 -24.92
CA CYS A 142 -10.00 13.05 -24.43
C CYS A 142 -10.63 11.93 -25.28
N ARG A 143 -9.99 10.75 -25.35
CA ARG A 143 -10.57 9.56 -26.04
C ARG A 143 -12.03 9.28 -25.69
N LYS A 144 -12.40 9.43 -24.41
CA LYS A 144 -13.78 9.19 -23.92
C LYS A 144 -14.79 10.20 -24.48
N GLU A 145 -14.33 11.40 -24.83
CA GLU A 145 -15.18 12.50 -25.29
C GLU A 145 -15.45 12.41 -26.80
N ALA A 146 -14.52 11.87 -27.59
CA ALA A 146 -14.64 11.79 -29.06
C ALA A 146 -14.02 10.50 -29.65
N PRO A 147 -14.61 9.32 -29.40
CA PRO A 147 -14.08 8.05 -29.89
C PRO A 147 -14.15 7.99 -31.43
N GLY A 148 -13.02 7.73 -32.07
CA GLY A 148 -12.91 7.61 -33.54
C GLY A 148 -12.65 8.93 -34.29
N GLU A 149 -12.72 10.05 -33.58
CA GLU A 149 -12.32 11.37 -34.09
C GLU A 149 -10.92 11.75 -33.61
N LYS A 150 -10.50 13.00 -33.83
CA LYS A 150 -9.25 13.52 -33.26
C LYS A 150 -9.34 13.56 -31.73
N HIS A 151 -8.41 12.91 -31.03
CA HIS A 151 -8.36 12.89 -29.58
C HIS A 151 -6.98 12.53 -29.05
N ALA A 152 -6.74 12.81 -27.77
CA ALA A 152 -5.53 12.39 -27.07
C ALA A 152 -5.82 11.42 -25.92
N HIS A 153 -4.86 10.53 -25.67
CA HIS A 153 -4.83 9.62 -24.53
C HIS A 153 -3.98 10.25 -23.41
N TYR A 154 -4.47 11.35 -22.81
CA TYR A 154 -3.69 12.19 -21.89
C TYR A 154 -3.04 11.44 -20.73
N TYR A 155 -3.78 10.53 -20.10
CA TYR A 155 -3.23 9.74 -18.99
C TYR A 155 -2.11 8.80 -19.45
N CYS A 156 -2.28 8.14 -20.61
CA CYS A 156 -1.25 7.32 -21.24
C CYS A 156 -0.01 8.15 -21.59
N LEU A 157 -0.22 9.34 -22.18
CA LEU A 157 0.85 10.28 -22.49
C LEU A 157 1.63 10.69 -21.24
N VAL A 158 0.95 11.12 -20.17
CA VAL A 158 1.59 11.52 -18.91
C VAL A 158 2.34 10.35 -18.27
N LYS A 159 1.77 9.14 -18.26
CA LYS A 159 2.49 7.94 -17.80
C LYS A 159 3.82 7.77 -18.54
N LEU A 160 3.80 7.79 -19.87
CA LEU A 160 5.00 7.53 -20.67
C LEU A 160 6.05 8.63 -20.49
N ILE A 161 5.63 9.89 -20.35
CA ILE A 161 6.52 11.01 -20.02
C ILE A 161 7.19 10.78 -18.66
N LEU A 162 6.42 10.47 -17.61
CA LEU A 162 6.97 10.25 -16.27
C LEU A 162 7.90 9.04 -16.21
N SER A 163 7.54 7.97 -16.92
CA SER A 163 8.38 6.78 -17.05
C SER A 163 9.70 7.09 -17.75
N ASN A 164 9.66 7.84 -18.87
CA ASN A 164 10.85 8.25 -19.58
C ASN A 164 11.73 9.15 -18.72
N LEU A 165 11.14 10.13 -18.05
CA LEU A 165 11.87 11.09 -17.23
C LEU A 165 12.61 10.42 -16.06
N LEU A 166 12.02 9.38 -15.46
CA LEU A 166 12.61 8.69 -14.30
C LEU A 166 13.47 7.47 -14.67
N ARG A 167 13.21 6.81 -15.80
CA ARG A 167 13.86 5.54 -16.17
C ARG A 167 14.49 5.53 -17.57
N GLY A 168 14.30 6.57 -18.36
CA GLY A 168 14.71 6.63 -19.77
C GLY A 168 13.84 5.77 -20.71
N ILE A 169 12.72 5.23 -20.21
CA ILE A 169 11.86 4.29 -20.95
C ILE A 169 10.43 4.82 -20.99
N PRO A 170 9.76 4.90 -22.16
CA PRO A 170 10.27 4.53 -23.47
C PRO A 170 11.23 5.58 -24.05
N PRO A 171 12.28 5.19 -24.79
CA PRO A 171 13.15 6.13 -25.51
C PRO A 171 12.37 7.04 -26.47
N GLU A 172 12.79 8.30 -26.61
CA GLU A 172 12.11 9.29 -27.46
C GLU A 172 12.11 8.91 -28.95
N ASP A 173 13.15 8.24 -29.43
CA ASP A 173 13.31 7.78 -30.82
C ASP A 173 12.29 6.72 -31.24
N THR A 174 11.59 6.11 -30.27
CA THR A 174 10.48 5.17 -30.54
C THR A 174 9.15 5.86 -30.89
N LEU A 175 9.12 7.19 -30.97
CA LEU A 175 7.95 7.96 -31.42
C LEU A 175 7.74 7.85 -32.93
N ARG A 176 6.69 7.13 -33.32
CA ARG A 176 6.32 6.89 -34.73
C ARG A 176 4.95 7.45 -35.07
N GLU A 177 4.83 7.96 -36.29
CA GLU A 177 3.55 8.39 -36.87
C GLU A 177 3.14 7.38 -37.93
N GLU A 178 1.89 6.95 -37.86
CA GLU A 178 1.32 6.01 -38.81
C GLU A 178 -0.04 6.53 -39.27
N LYS A 179 -0.35 6.39 -40.57
CA LYS A 179 -1.70 6.61 -41.10
C LYS A 179 -2.29 5.26 -41.48
N PRO A 180 -3.09 4.62 -40.60
CA PRO A 180 -3.70 3.34 -40.93
C PRO A 180 -4.57 3.44 -42.19
N GLN A 181 -4.61 2.38 -42.99
CA GLN A 181 -5.44 2.32 -44.18
C GLN A 181 -6.91 2.52 -43.80
N GLY A 182 -7.59 3.44 -44.47
CA GLY A 182 -8.98 3.81 -44.16
C GLY A 182 -9.15 4.81 -43.00
N SER A 183 -8.08 5.23 -42.33
CA SER A 183 -8.15 6.30 -41.31
C SER A 183 -8.08 7.69 -41.95
N ALA A 184 -8.97 8.59 -41.52
CA ALA A 184 -8.88 10.00 -41.87
C ALA A 184 -7.66 10.70 -41.22
N TYR A 185 -7.21 10.20 -40.08
CA TYR A 185 -6.24 10.86 -39.20
C TYR A 185 -4.94 10.07 -39.02
N LEU A 186 -3.88 10.78 -38.63
CA LEU A 186 -2.62 10.20 -38.20
C LEU A 186 -2.74 9.67 -36.77
N HIS A 187 -2.07 8.55 -36.50
CA HIS A 187 -1.91 7.99 -35.17
C HIS A 187 -0.47 8.21 -34.73
N LEU A 188 -0.29 8.86 -33.59
CA LEU A 188 1.02 8.98 -32.95
C LEU A 188 1.16 7.87 -31.91
N TRP A 189 2.22 7.09 -32.05
CA TRP A 189 2.55 5.98 -31.18
C TRP A 189 3.88 6.24 -30.47
N TRP A 190 3.97 5.79 -29.22
CA TRP A 190 5.20 5.80 -28.45
C TRP A 190 5.40 4.43 -27.80
N SER A 191 6.45 3.72 -28.20
CA SER A 191 6.76 2.35 -27.74
C SER A 191 5.56 1.39 -27.78
N GLY A 192 4.86 1.37 -28.93
CA GLY A 192 3.72 0.46 -29.15
C GLY A 192 2.41 0.90 -28.49
N ARG A 193 2.37 2.06 -27.81
CA ARG A 193 1.14 2.64 -27.26
C ARG A 193 0.69 3.83 -28.11
N ARG A 194 -0.59 3.87 -28.47
CA ARG A 194 -1.17 5.02 -29.17
C ARG A 194 -1.44 6.13 -28.17
N ILE A 195 -0.78 7.27 -28.35
CA ILE A 195 -0.91 8.41 -27.44
C ILE A 195 -1.88 9.47 -27.95
N MET A 196 -2.13 9.52 -29.26
CA MET A 196 -3.15 10.39 -29.86
C MET A 196 -3.54 9.97 -31.28
N ILE A 197 -4.67 10.51 -31.72
CA ILE A 197 -5.16 10.52 -33.10
C ILE A 197 -5.42 11.97 -33.51
N GLY A 198 -4.88 12.42 -34.63
CA GLY A 198 -5.01 13.81 -35.07
C GLY A 198 -4.40 14.08 -36.45
N ASP A 199 -4.31 15.36 -36.82
CA ASP A 199 -3.62 15.78 -38.04
C ASP A 199 -2.11 15.95 -37.81
N ARG A 200 -1.37 16.24 -38.88
CA ARG A 200 0.08 16.47 -38.80
C ARG A 200 0.46 17.62 -37.86
N SER A 201 -0.36 18.67 -37.80
CA SER A 201 -0.21 19.78 -36.85
C SER A 201 -0.30 19.30 -35.40
N ASP A 202 -1.26 18.41 -35.13
CA ASP A 202 -1.53 17.89 -33.79
C ASP A 202 -0.41 16.97 -33.33
N CYS A 203 0.07 16.08 -34.21
CA CYS A 203 1.23 15.22 -33.94
C CYS A 203 2.49 16.05 -33.66
N THR A 204 2.72 17.12 -34.43
CA THR A 204 3.85 18.03 -34.22
C THR A 204 3.75 18.75 -32.87
N ALA A 205 2.55 19.23 -32.51
CA ALA A 205 2.30 19.88 -31.23
C ALA A 205 2.53 18.92 -30.05
N CYS A 206 2.13 17.65 -30.19
CA CYS A 206 2.35 16.62 -29.17
C CYS A 206 3.82 16.24 -29.01
N ARG A 207 4.58 16.07 -30.10
CA ARG A 207 6.04 15.85 -30.02
C ARG A 207 6.74 17.01 -29.30
N LYS A 208 6.35 18.25 -29.62
CA LYS A 208 6.86 19.43 -28.92
C LYS A 208 6.51 19.41 -27.43
N LEU A 209 5.27 19.09 -27.09
CA LEU A 209 4.83 18.97 -25.69
C LEU A 209 5.62 17.91 -24.92
N ILE A 210 5.85 16.73 -25.50
CA ILE A 210 6.66 15.68 -24.88
C ILE A 210 8.05 16.24 -24.56
N LYS A 211 8.72 16.84 -25.55
CA LYS A 211 10.05 17.44 -25.36
C LYS A 211 10.05 18.54 -24.30
N ASP A 212 9.05 19.42 -24.32
CA ASP A 212 8.90 20.48 -23.33
C ASP A 212 8.78 19.88 -21.92
N PHE A 213 7.94 18.85 -21.73
CA PHE A 213 7.76 18.21 -20.42
C PHE A 213 9.02 17.45 -19.95
N LEU A 214 9.73 16.79 -20.86
CA LEU A 214 10.96 16.05 -20.54
C LEU A 214 12.12 16.97 -20.16
N THR A 215 12.11 18.21 -20.67
CA THR A 215 13.15 19.22 -20.40
C THR A 215 12.76 20.21 -19.31
N ASP A 216 11.53 20.14 -18.79
CA ASP A 216 11.04 21.02 -17.73
C ASP A 216 11.67 20.64 -16.37
N PRO A 217 12.49 21.52 -15.77
CA PRO A 217 13.17 21.22 -14.52
C PRO A 217 12.21 21.09 -13.32
N GLU A 218 11.05 21.73 -13.35
CA GLU A 218 10.05 21.65 -12.28
C GLU A 218 9.34 20.29 -12.31
N ILE A 219 8.92 19.85 -13.50
CA ILE A 219 8.32 18.52 -13.69
C ILE A 219 9.33 17.45 -13.27
N LYS A 220 10.58 17.58 -13.72
CA LYS A 220 11.64 16.64 -13.37
C LYS A 220 11.84 16.54 -11.85
N ARG A 221 12.05 17.68 -11.20
CA ARG A 221 12.25 17.76 -9.75
C ARG A 221 11.09 17.14 -8.98
N LYS A 222 9.83 17.43 -9.37
CA LYS A 222 8.66 16.92 -8.67
C LYS A 222 8.47 15.41 -8.87
N ALA A 223 8.75 14.90 -10.07
CA ALA A 223 8.73 13.46 -10.35
C ALA A 223 9.78 12.72 -9.52
N GLU A 224 11.02 13.24 -9.45
CA GLU A 224 12.10 12.67 -8.64
C GLU A 224 11.76 12.70 -7.14
N GLU A 225 11.19 13.82 -6.65
CA GLU A 225 10.71 13.96 -5.26
C GLU A 225 9.68 12.89 -4.90
N LEU A 226 8.66 12.70 -5.76
CA LEU A 226 7.62 11.69 -5.55
C LEU A 226 8.19 10.27 -5.64
N ASN A 227 9.09 10.01 -6.60
CA ASN A 227 9.74 8.70 -6.73
C ASN A 227 10.57 8.34 -5.48
N ASN A 228 11.36 9.29 -4.96
CA ASN A 228 12.14 9.09 -3.74
C ASN A 228 11.25 8.85 -2.52
N ARG A 229 10.15 9.61 -2.39
CA ARG A 229 9.14 9.38 -1.34
C ARG A 229 8.55 7.97 -1.45
N ALA A 230 8.25 7.50 -2.66
CA ALA A 230 7.76 6.14 -2.88
C ALA A 230 8.75 5.08 -2.37
N CYS A 231 10.05 5.24 -2.65
CA CYS A 231 11.10 4.35 -2.15
C CYS A 231 11.14 4.30 -0.61
N ILE A 232 11.16 5.47 0.05
CA ILE A 232 11.15 5.56 1.52
C ILE A 232 9.90 4.88 2.11
N LEU A 233 8.73 5.08 1.49
CA LEU A 233 7.50 4.42 1.93
C LEU A 233 7.56 2.90 1.76
N ARG A 234 8.17 2.39 0.69
CA ARG A 234 8.34 0.95 0.44
C ARG A 234 9.28 0.31 1.46
N GLU A 235 10.37 0.98 1.81
CA GLU A 235 11.30 0.54 2.86
C GLU A 235 10.59 0.47 4.21
N ARG A 236 9.90 1.54 4.62
CA ARG A 236 9.12 1.56 5.87
C ARG A 236 8.00 0.52 5.87
N ARG A 237 7.37 0.28 4.71
CA ARG A 237 6.36 -0.78 4.55
C ARG A 237 6.95 -2.15 4.77
N HIS A 238 8.15 -2.40 4.26
CA HIS A 238 8.87 -3.64 4.48
C HIS A 238 9.25 -3.84 5.96
N GLU A 239 9.76 -2.80 6.62
CA GLU A 239 10.09 -2.83 8.06
C GLU A 239 8.86 -3.16 8.92
N ILE A 240 7.72 -2.49 8.67
CA ILE A 240 6.48 -2.76 9.38
C ILE A 240 5.99 -4.18 9.12
N ARG A 241 6.12 -4.66 7.88
CA ARG A 241 5.76 -6.04 7.53
C ARG A 241 6.58 -7.04 8.33
N GLN A 242 7.91 -6.90 8.34
CA GLN A 242 8.78 -7.78 9.10
C GLN A 242 8.47 -7.74 10.60
N ALA A 243 8.27 -6.54 11.16
CA ALA A 243 7.90 -6.39 12.56
C ALA A 243 6.57 -7.11 12.89
N LEU A 244 5.56 -6.99 12.02
CA LEU A 244 4.29 -7.70 12.18
C LEU A 244 4.47 -9.22 12.05
N GLU A 245 5.26 -9.69 11.08
CA GLU A 245 5.53 -11.13 10.89
C GLU A 245 6.23 -11.73 12.11
N ILE A 246 7.26 -11.08 12.63
CA ILE A 246 7.99 -11.52 13.84
C ILE A 246 7.05 -11.53 15.06
N GLU A 247 6.38 -10.41 15.33
CA GLU A 247 5.62 -10.23 16.58
C GLU A 247 4.30 -11.02 16.61
N LEU A 248 3.66 -11.21 15.44
CA LEU A 248 2.30 -11.75 15.35
C LEU A 248 2.24 -13.13 14.67
N ILE A 249 3.30 -13.60 14.03
CA ILE A 249 3.34 -14.93 13.41
C ILE A 249 4.43 -15.77 14.09
N GLU A 250 5.70 -15.40 13.94
CA GLU A 250 6.82 -16.24 14.35
C GLU A 250 6.82 -16.52 15.85
N LYS A 251 6.60 -15.49 16.69
CA LYS A 251 6.49 -15.68 18.14
C LYS A 251 5.39 -16.65 18.52
N ILE A 252 4.26 -16.62 17.82
CA ILE A 252 3.16 -17.56 18.04
C ILE A 252 3.58 -18.95 17.55
N VAL A 253 4.25 -19.10 16.41
CA VAL A 253 4.74 -20.42 15.97
C VAL A 253 5.69 -21.04 17.03
N LEU A 254 6.57 -20.25 17.65
CA LEU A 254 7.54 -20.71 18.65
C LEU A 254 6.97 -20.95 20.07
N GLY A 255 5.65 -21.07 20.23
CA GLY A 255 5.03 -21.32 21.55
C GLY A 255 4.63 -20.04 22.33
N GLY A 256 4.83 -18.86 21.76
CA GLY A 256 4.40 -17.58 22.33
C GLY A 256 2.88 -17.40 22.29
N VAL A 257 2.40 -16.42 23.07
CA VAL A 257 0.99 -15.99 23.08
C VAL A 257 0.97 -14.55 22.60
N ILE A 258 -0.01 -14.20 21.76
CA ILE A 258 -0.14 -12.82 21.28
C ILE A 258 -0.35 -11.86 22.46
N LYS A 259 0.32 -10.71 22.45
CA LYS A 259 0.13 -9.71 23.49
C LYS A 259 -1.17 -8.93 23.29
N GLY A 260 -1.59 -8.22 24.33
CA GLY A 260 -2.83 -7.45 24.31
C GLY A 260 -4.06 -8.34 24.49
N ARG A 261 -5.22 -7.71 24.43
CA ARG A 261 -6.51 -8.36 24.62
C ARG A 261 -7.47 -7.97 23.52
N CYS A 262 -8.40 -8.88 23.25
CA CYS A 262 -9.56 -8.64 22.40
C CYS A 262 -10.81 -9.06 23.15
N ASP A 263 -11.98 -8.79 22.59
CA ASP A 263 -13.27 -9.08 23.24
C ASP A 263 -13.45 -10.57 23.59
N ILE A 264 -12.72 -11.48 22.94
CA ILE A 264 -12.72 -12.92 23.24
C ILE A 264 -11.78 -13.25 24.41
N CYS A 265 -10.72 -12.47 24.63
CA CYS A 265 -9.80 -12.68 25.75
C CYS A 265 -10.40 -12.27 27.10
N ASP A 266 -11.38 -11.35 27.07
CA ASP A 266 -12.05 -10.81 28.26
C ASP A 266 -13.44 -11.45 28.49
N ALA A 267 -13.89 -12.35 27.62
CA ALA A 267 -15.11 -13.15 27.75
C ALA A 267 -14.84 -14.50 28.42
#